data_AF-W2SP83-F1
#
_entry.id   AF-W2SP83-F1
#
_cell.length_a   1.000
_cell.length_b   1.000
_cell.length_c   1.000
_cell.angle_alpha   90.00
_cell.angle_beta   90.00
_cell.angle_gamma   90.00
#
_symmetry.space_group_name_H-M   'P 1'
#
loop_
_entity.id
_entity.type
_entity.pdbx_description
1 polymer ?
#
loop_
_entity_poly.entity_id
_entity_poly.type
_entity_poly.pdbx_seq_one_letter_code
_entity_poly.pdbx_strand_id
1 'polypeptide(L)' 'MAICTCNARTLASEAAIEDLMMQAKRIKHDVIGLTETRRRHPLYAVYETGEELFLGTCDSRGVGVVGVLVNT' A
#
# COMPACT_ATOMS: atom_id res chain seq x y z
N MET A 1 2.45 8.16 -15.91
CA MET A 1 1.31 7.52 -15.25
C MET A 1 1.34 6.01 -15.49
N ALA A 2 2.08 5.30 -14.65
CA ALA A 2 2.12 3.85 -14.54
C ALA A 2 1.42 3.42 -13.25
N ILE A 3 0.40 2.57 -13.39
CA ILE A 3 -0.39 2.04 -12.28
C ILE A 3 -0.12 0.55 -12.20
N CYS A 4 0.23 0.05 -11.02
CA CYS A 4 0.30 -1.39 -10.77
C CYS A 4 -0.60 -1.80 -9.61
N THR A 5 -1.00 -3.06 -9.62
CA THR A 5 -1.75 -3.67 -8.53
C THR A 5 -0.92 -4.79 -7.93
N CYS A 6 -0.68 -4.77 -6.62
CA CYS A 6 -0.03 -5.86 -5.92
C CYS A 6 -0.91 -6.42 -4.79
N ASN A 7 -0.74 -7.71 -4.54
CA ASN A 7 -1.44 -8.38 -3.46
C ASN A 7 -0.69 -8.12 -2.15
N ALA A 8 -1.34 -7.45 -1.21
CA ALA A 8 -0.82 -7.04 0.09
C ALA A 8 -0.98 -8.09 1.19
N ARG A 9 -1.41 -9.32 0.87
CA ARG A 9 -1.50 -10.44 1.84
C ARG A 9 -0.20 -10.65 2.63
N THR A 10 0.94 -10.28 2.05
CA THR A 10 2.27 -10.37 2.66
C THR A 10 2.72 -9.09 3.37
N LEU A 11 2.01 -7.96 3.23
CA LEU A 11 2.32 -6.68 3.89
C LEU A 11 1.82 -6.67 5.34
N ALA A 12 2.36 -7.60 6.15
CA ALA A 12 2.04 -7.72 7.57
C ALA A 12 2.96 -6.88 8.48
N SER A 13 4.09 -6.38 7.95
CA SER A 13 5.10 -5.63 8.69
C SER A 13 5.44 -4.30 8.03
N GLU A 14 5.92 -3.34 8.83
CA GLU A 14 6.44 -2.05 8.33
C GLU A 14 7.59 -2.26 7.33
N ALA A 15 8.49 -3.21 7.59
CA ALA A 15 9.56 -3.56 6.66
C ALA A 15 9.05 -4.04 5.28
N ALA A 16 7.92 -4.77 5.24
CA ALA A 16 7.33 -5.20 3.97
C ALA A 16 6.72 -4.03 3.19
N ILE A 17 6.19 -3.03 3.91
CA ILE A 17 5.72 -1.78 3.31
C ILE A 17 6.92 -1.01 2.74
N GLU A 18 8.00 -0.85 3.50
CA GLU A 18 9.23 -0.17 3.03
C GLU A 18 9.86 -0.84 1.79
N ASP A 19 9.92 -2.18 1.75
CA ASP A 19 10.42 -2.89 0.58
C ASP A 19 9.53 -2.64 -0.66
N LEU A 20 8.21 -2.64 -0.49
CA LEU A 20 7.28 -2.27 -1.55
C LEU A 20 7.53 -0.83 -2.04
N MET A 21 7.80 0.13 -1.15
CA MET A 21 8.14 1.51 -1.54
C MET A 21 9.42 1.54 -2.40
N MET A 22 10.46 0.81 -1.97
CA MET A 22 11.69 0.72 -2.76
C MET A 22 11.45 0.10 -4.13
N GLN A 23 10.61 -0.93 -4.20
CA GLN A 23 10.19 -1.52 -5.47
C GLN A 23 9.40 -0.52 -6.31
N ALA A 24 8.42 0.19 -5.75
CA ALA A 24 7.64 1.22 -6.42
C ALA A 24 8.52 2.24 -7.15
N LYS A 25 9.52 2.77 -6.45
CA LYS A 25 10.53 3.71 -6.98
C LYS A 25 11.36 3.08 -8.08
N ARG A 26 11.84 1.86 -7.87
CA ARG A 26 12.71 1.16 -8.81
C ARG A 26 12.01 0.88 -10.14
N ILE A 27 10.72 0.54 -10.08
CA ILE A 27 9.92 0.21 -11.26
C ILE A 27 9.19 1.46 -11.81
N LYS A 28 9.40 2.65 -11.22
CA LYS A 28 8.81 3.95 -11.63
C LYS A 28 7.28 3.93 -11.75
N HIS A 29 6.60 3.30 -10.78
CA HIS A 29 5.14 3.39 -10.71
C HIS A 29 4.73 4.67 -10.00
N ASP A 30 3.73 5.35 -10.57
CA ASP A 30 3.15 6.57 -10.02
C ASP A 30 2.06 6.23 -8.98
N VAL A 31 1.34 5.12 -9.19
CA VAL A 31 0.28 4.66 -8.28
C VAL A 31 0.34 3.14 -8.09
N ILE A 32 0.26 2.69 -6.84
CA ILE A 32 0.14 1.25 -6.50
C ILE A 32 -1.18 0.98 -5.81
N GLY A 33 -2.00 0.13 -6.42
CA GLY A 33 -3.18 -0.46 -5.80
C GLY A 33 -2.80 -1.69 -4.98
N LEU A 34 -3.14 -1.70 -3.70
CA LEU A 34 -2.95 -2.81 -2.77
C LEU A 34 -4.26 -3.56 -2.60
N THR A 35 -4.29 -4.87 -2.75
CA THR A 35 -5.47 -5.68 -2.41
C THR A 35 -5.18 -6.55 -1.18
N GLU A 36 -6.18 -6.79 -0.33
CA GLU A 36 -6.06 -7.67 0.87
C GLU A 36 -5.17 -7.14 2.01
N THR A 37 -5.19 -5.83 2.30
CA THR A 37 -4.44 -5.28 3.46
C THR A 37 -5.14 -5.66 4.77
N ARG A 38 -4.60 -6.61 5.54
CA ARG A 38 -5.19 -7.12 6.81
C ARG A 38 -5.07 -6.13 7.97
N ARG A 39 -5.69 -4.96 7.88
CA ARG A 39 -5.76 -3.99 8.99
C ARG A 39 -7.18 -3.80 9.51
N ARG A 40 -7.30 -3.77 10.83
CA ARG A 40 -8.56 -3.53 11.56
C ARG A 40 -8.90 -2.04 11.66
N HIS A 41 -7.91 -1.16 11.53
CA HIS A 41 -8.05 0.29 11.61
C HIS A 41 -7.48 0.92 10.33
N PRO A 42 -8.08 2.00 9.82
CA PRO A 42 -7.55 2.68 8.66
C PRO A 42 -6.18 3.27 9.02
N LEU A 43 -5.26 3.31 8.05
CA LEU A 43 -3.97 3.97 8.19
C LEU A 43 -3.80 4.97 7.04
N TYR A 44 -3.35 6.16 7.41
CA TYR A 44 -2.80 7.15 6.51
C TYR A 44 -1.37 7.45 6.97
N ALA A 45 -0.42 7.39 6.05
CA ALA A 45 0.96 7.76 6.31
C ALA A 45 1.51 8.55 5.13
N VAL A 46 2.21 9.63 5.44
CA VAL A 46 3.03 10.37 4.48
C VAL A 46 4.47 10.12 4.89
N TYR A 47 5.28 9.63 3.96
CA TYR A 47 6.70 9.39 4.19
C TYR A 47 7.50 10.66 3.89
N GLU A 48 8.70 10.77 4.47
CA GLU A 48 9.67 11.87 4.22
C GLU A 48 9.99 12.05 2.73
N THR A 49 9.76 11.01 1.93
CA THR A 49 9.95 10.96 0.48
C THR A 49 8.79 11.57 -0.31
N GLY A 50 7.72 12.04 0.33
CA GLY A 50 6.54 12.62 -0.31
C GLY A 50 5.55 11.58 -0.85
N GLU A 51 5.74 10.32 -0.52
CA GLU A 51 4.84 9.23 -0.88
C GLU A 51 3.70 9.12 0.14
N GLU A 52 2.48 8.99 -0.36
CA GLU A 52 1.28 8.87 0.48
C GLU A 52 0.70 7.46 0.41
N LEU A 53 0.52 6.84 1.57
CA LEU A 53 -0.08 5.52 1.72
C LEU A 53 -1.43 5.64 2.42
N PHE A 54 -2.47 5.14 1.76
CA PHE A 54 -3.80 4.96 2.35
C PHE A 54 -4.15 3.48 2.44
N LEU A 55 -4.49 3.02 3.65
CA LEU A 55 -5.00 1.68 3.93
C LEU A 55 -6.38 1.81 4.59
N GLY A 56 -7.43 1.30 3.95
CA GLY A 56 -8.75 1.15 4.56
C GLY A 56 -8.84 0.02 5.60
N THR A 57 -10.05 -0.22 6.12
CA THR A 57 -10.35 -1.26 7.13
C THR A 57 -10.88 -2.54 6.51
N CYS A 58 -10.39 -3.71 6.93
CA CYS A 58 -11.05 -4.98 6.60
C CYS A 58 -12.46 -5.03 7.19
N ASP A 59 -13.42 -5.52 6.41
CA ASP A 59 -14.71 -5.95 6.91
C ASP A 59 -14.57 -7.21 7.80
N SER A 60 -15.63 -7.56 8.53
CA SER A 60 -15.62 -8.67 9.52
C SER A 60 -15.25 -10.05 8.94
N ARG A 61 -15.23 -10.18 7.61
CA ARG A 61 -14.83 -11.38 6.87
C ARG A 61 -13.32 -11.45 6.62
N GLY A 62 -12.57 -10.40 6.92
CA GLY A 62 -11.15 -10.30 6.60
C GLY A 62 -10.88 -10.24 5.09
N VAL A 63 -11.89 -9.90 4.29
CA VAL A 63 -11.81 -9.87 2.82
C VAL A 63 -11.89 -8.42 2.34
N GLY A 64 -10.72 -7.86 2.07
CA GLY A 64 -10.55 -6.80 1.10
C GLY A 64 -10.51 -5.38 1.68
N VAL A 65 -9.38 -4.74 1.42
CA VAL A 65 -9.23 -3.29 1.36
C VAL A 65 -8.36 -2.99 0.15
N VAL A 66 -8.76 -1.98 -0.61
CA VAL A 66 -7.93 -1.34 -1.62
C VAL A 66 -7.08 -0.28 -0.92
N GLY A 67 -5.78 -0.50 -0.82
CA GLY A 67 -4.84 0.55 -0.46
C GLY A 67 -4.34 1.26 -1.71
N VAL A 68 -4.05 2.56 -1.62
CA VAL A 68 -3.44 3.30 -2.72
C VAL A 68 -2.17 3.94 -2.19
N LEU A 69 -1.07 3.69 -2.90
CA LEU A 69 0.16 4.44 -2.75
C LEU A 69 0.30 5.40 -3.91
N VAL A 70 0.59 6.66 -3.64
CA VAL A 70 0.90 7.67 -4.66
C VAL A 70 2.35 8.11 -4.49
N ASN A 71 3.11 8.04 -5.57
CA ASN A 71 4.49 8.50 -5.66
C ASN A 71 4.47 9.86 -6.38
N THR A 72 4.81 10.94 -5.66
CA THR A 72 4.74 12.32 -6.17
C THR A 72 6.03 12.74 -6.85
#